data_AF-A0AAU2LDF6-F1
#
_entry.id   AF-A0AAU2LDF6-F1
#
_cell.length_a   1.000
_cell.length_b   1.000
_cell.length_c   1.000
_cell.angle_alpha   90.00
_cell.angle_beta   90.00
_cell.angle_gamma   90.00
#
_symmetry.space_group_name_H-M   'P 1'
#
loop_
_entity.id
_entity.type
_entity.pdbx_description
1 polymer ?
#
loop_
_entity_poly.entity_id
_entity_poly.type
_entity_poly.pdbx_seq_one_letter_code
_entity_poly.pdbx_strand_id
1 'polypeptide(L)'
;MAGEESIHRTPGTLTEEQAGRMLADMNEIIRAGEEMRKLRAEMIKLFIGFGWTQDRIARLAAMSQPAVSKQMAKYRPDDDPTPPMELSLDQYDTPWLEGRLWALAEEISETLSDTARCTRHVNAVARGKKRFTPENVDELRRLVEEDLRLHRATLPVGYRDVYDRVSRGLDIPSKPTATTSATTIAGAATVSASVRRTLAHRIQRDRLRGDA
;
A
#
# COMPACT_ATOMS: atom_id res chain seq x y z
N MET A 1 -42.36 -6.75 7.75
CA MET A 1 -41.26 -7.60 8.26
C MET A 1 -39.96 -6.97 7.80
N ALA A 2 -39.05 -6.82 8.75
CA ALA A 2 -37.83 -6.02 8.65
C ALA A 2 -36.68 -6.77 7.99
N GLY A 3 -35.73 -6.01 7.44
CA GLY A 3 -34.32 -6.40 7.40
C GLY A 3 -33.70 -6.45 6.01
N GLU A 4 -33.64 -5.31 5.32
CA GLU A 4 -32.62 -5.10 4.30
C GLU A 4 -31.24 -5.18 4.99
N GLU A 5 -30.51 -6.27 4.76
CA GLU A 5 -29.09 -6.39 5.14
C GLU A 5 -28.27 -5.44 4.27
N SER A 6 -28.29 -4.17 4.68
CA SER A 6 -27.32 -3.16 4.28
C SER A 6 -25.96 -3.62 4.79
N ILE A 7 -25.20 -4.30 3.94
CA ILE A 7 -23.78 -4.57 4.18
C ILE A 7 -23.10 -3.20 4.20
N HIS A 8 -22.94 -2.66 5.41
CA HIS A 8 -22.17 -1.45 5.66
C HIS A 8 -20.75 -1.67 5.15
N ARG A 9 -20.46 -1.18 3.93
CA ARG A 9 -19.10 -0.86 3.51
C ARG A 9 -18.60 0.26 4.42
N THR A 10 -17.91 -0.10 5.49
CA THR A 10 -17.18 0.87 6.32
C THR A 10 -16.10 1.52 5.44
N PRO A 11 -16.12 2.84 5.18
CA PRO A 11 -15.27 3.50 4.17
C PRO A 11 -13.77 3.60 4.52
N GLY A 12 -13.24 2.77 5.43
CA GLY A 12 -11.89 2.93 5.97
C GLY A 12 -11.18 1.62 6.33
N THR A 13 -11.71 0.46 5.96
CA THR A 13 -11.11 -0.85 6.27
C THR A 13 -10.88 -1.65 4.99
N LEU A 14 -9.68 -2.20 4.80
CA LEU A 14 -9.37 -3.17 3.71
C LEU A 14 -10.43 -4.29 3.68
N THR A 15 -10.89 -4.70 2.49
CA THR A 15 -11.76 -5.88 2.39
C THR A 15 -10.97 -7.17 2.67
N GLU A 16 -11.66 -8.27 2.98
CA GLU A 16 -11.00 -9.56 3.22
C GLU A 16 -10.24 -10.03 1.99
N GLU A 17 -10.80 -9.85 0.80
CA GLU A 17 -10.19 -10.20 -0.48
C GLU A 17 -8.95 -9.35 -0.77
N GLN A 18 -9.00 -8.05 -0.43
CA GLN A 18 -7.85 -7.14 -0.57
C GLN A 18 -6.71 -7.54 0.37
N ALA A 19 -7.02 -7.84 1.64
CA ALA A 19 -6.00 -8.28 2.60
C ALA A 19 -5.45 -9.68 2.29
N GLY A 20 -6.29 -10.60 1.83
CA GLY A 20 -5.88 -11.95 1.42
C GLY A 20 -4.93 -11.92 0.23
N ARG A 21 -5.26 -11.14 -0.82
CA ARG A 21 -4.36 -10.95 -1.97
C ARG A 21 -3.07 -10.25 -1.58
N MET A 22 -3.14 -9.24 -0.71
CA MET A 22 -1.96 -8.53 -0.20
C MET A 22 -1.00 -9.48 0.53
N LEU A 23 -1.52 -10.39 1.34
CA LEU A 23 -0.70 -11.34 2.10
C LEU A 23 -0.21 -12.54 1.25
N ALA A 24 -0.95 -12.93 0.21
CA ALA A 24 -0.57 -13.98 -0.72
C ALA A 24 0.62 -13.57 -1.61
N ASP A 25 0.56 -12.37 -2.22
CA ASP A 25 1.63 -11.84 -3.07
C ASP A 25 2.94 -11.63 -2.27
N MET A 26 2.82 -11.36 -0.97
CA MET A 26 3.94 -11.29 -0.02
C MET A 26 4.67 -12.63 0.19
N ASN A 27 4.04 -13.77 -0.10
CA ASN A 27 4.68 -15.09 0.00
C ASN A 27 5.44 -15.49 -1.29
N GLU A 28 5.17 -14.87 -2.45
CA GLU A 28 5.84 -15.22 -3.72
C GLU A 28 7.21 -14.54 -3.93
N ILE A 29 7.59 -13.56 -3.09
CA ILE A 29 8.90 -12.88 -3.18
C ILE A 29 9.87 -13.49 -2.16
N ILE A 30 10.24 -14.75 -2.37
CA ILE A 30 11.15 -15.50 -1.48
C ILE A 30 12.63 -15.19 -1.81
N ARG A 31 13.20 -14.15 -1.16
CA ARG A 31 14.55 -14.15 -0.52
C ARG A 31 14.98 -12.76 0.00
N ALA A 32 14.34 -12.25 1.06
CA ALA A 32 14.93 -11.21 1.91
C ALA A 32 14.37 -11.32 3.35
N GLY A 33 15.10 -12.05 4.20
CA GLY A 33 14.53 -12.69 5.39
C GLY A 33 14.23 -11.82 6.62
N GLU A 34 14.68 -10.57 6.74
CA GLU A 34 14.55 -9.79 8.00
C GLU A 34 13.59 -8.60 7.90
N GLU A 35 13.79 -7.74 6.90
CA GLU A 35 12.85 -6.65 6.59
C GLU A 35 11.43 -7.19 6.32
N MET A 36 11.31 -8.38 5.72
CA MET A 36 10.03 -9.02 5.46
C MET A 36 9.35 -9.56 6.72
N ARG A 37 10.13 -10.09 7.67
CA ARG A 37 9.60 -10.50 8.99
C ARG A 37 9.09 -9.28 9.77
N LYS A 38 9.78 -8.15 9.66
CA LYS A 38 9.39 -6.88 10.28
C LYS A 38 8.12 -6.30 9.64
N LEU A 39 8.08 -6.24 8.31
CA LEU A 39 6.90 -5.81 7.54
C LEU A 39 5.65 -6.65 7.88
N ARG A 40 5.81 -7.98 7.93
CA ARG A 40 4.74 -8.91 8.30
C ARG A 40 4.25 -8.68 9.72
N ALA A 41 5.15 -8.47 10.67
CA ALA A 41 4.79 -8.19 12.06
C ALA A 41 4.02 -6.87 12.19
N GLU A 42 4.50 -5.80 11.54
CA GLU A 42 3.83 -4.49 11.51
C GLU A 42 2.44 -4.56 10.85
N MET A 43 2.25 -5.38 9.81
CA MET A 43 0.94 -5.59 9.19
C MET A 43 -0.04 -6.36 10.07
N ILE A 44 0.44 -7.40 10.76
CA ILE A 44 -0.38 -8.13 11.74
C ILE A 44 -0.82 -7.17 12.85
N LYS A 45 0.05 -6.27 13.34
CA LYS A 45 -0.36 -5.23 14.30
C LYS A 45 -1.49 -4.36 13.76
N LEU A 46 -1.38 -3.93 12.50
CA LEU A 46 -2.36 -3.07 11.86
C LEU A 46 -3.72 -3.77 11.71
N PHE A 47 -3.75 -5.08 11.37
CA PHE A 47 -4.99 -5.85 11.35
C PHE A 47 -5.60 -6.07 12.73
N ILE A 48 -4.77 -6.26 13.77
CA ILE A 48 -5.25 -6.30 15.16
C ILE A 48 -5.88 -4.95 15.53
N GLY A 49 -5.27 -3.83 15.12
CA GLY A 49 -5.81 -2.48 15.30
C GLY A 49 -7.15 -2.24 14.57
N PHE A 50 -7.39 -2.92 13.45
CA PHE A 50 -8.70 -2.96 12.78
C PHE A 50 -9.72 -3.90 13.44
N GLY A 51 -9.38 -4.56 14.55
CA GLY A 51 -10.28 -5.46 15.27
C GLY A 51 -10.43 -6.85 14.65
N TRP A 52 -9.50 -7.27 13.78
CA TRP A 52 -9.61 -8.57 13.12
C TRP A 52 -9.25 -9.73 14.04
N THR A 53 -9.96 -10.86 13.92
CA THR A 53 -9.73 -12.04 14.76
C THR A 53 -8.49 -12.82 14.31
N GLN A 54 -7.87 -13.54 15.26
CA GLN A 54 -6.71 -14.41 15.00
C GLN A 54 -6.94 -15.35 13.82
N ASP A 55 -8.14 -15.93 13.78
CA ASP A 55 -8.57 -16.89 12.77
C ASP A 55 -8.73 -16.24 11.38
N ARG A 56 -9.28 -15.01 11.33
CA ARG A 56 -9.38 -14.21 10.11
C ARG A 56 -8.00 -13.83 9.57
N ILE A 57 -7.08 -13.39 10.42
CA ILE A 57 -5.71 -13.05 10.03
C ILE A 57 -4.95 -14.30 9.56
N ALA A 58 -5.08 -15.44 10.25
CA ALA A 58 -4.40 -16.68 9.89
C ALA A 58 -4.80 -17.20 8.50
N ARG A 59 -6.11 -17.17 8.19
CA ARG A 59 -6.62 -17.52 6.87
C ARG A 59 -6.08 -16.60 5.78
N LEU A 60 -6.17 -15.29 5.98
CA LEU A 60 -5.76 -14.31 4.98
C LEU A 60 -4.24 -14.28 4.79
N ALA A 61 -3.47 -14.53 5.85
CA ALA A 61 -2.01 -14.53 5.81
C ALA A 61 -1.37 -15.82 5.26
N ALA A 62 -2.18 -16.84 4.95
CA ALA A 62 -1.73 -18.22 4.74
C ALA A 62 -0.77 -18.67 5.87
N MET A 63 -1.10 -18.32 7.11
CA MET A 63 -0.28 -18.61 8.29
C MET A 63 -0.99 -19.60 9.21
N SER A 64 -0.19 -20.36 9.97
CA SER A 64 -0.73 -21.18 11.04
C SER A 64 -1.29 -20.30 12.16
N GLN A 65 -2.44 -20.68 12.72
CA GLN A 65 -3.03 -20.00 13.86
C GLN A 65 -2.05 -19.81 15.04
N PRO A 66 -1.17 -20.78 15.38
CA PRO A 66 -0.15 -20.58 16.43
C PRO A 66 0.87 -19.47 16.10
N ALA A 67 1.23 -19.29 14.82
CA ALA A 67 2.16 -18.24 14.41
C ALA A 67 1.53 -16.85 14.56
N VAL A 68 0.24 -16.71 14.26
CA VAL A 68 -0.51 -15.47 14.47
C VAL A 68 -0.74 -15.22 15.96
N SER A 69 -1.12 -16.25 16.72
CA SER A 69 -1.29 -16.19 18.17
C SER A 69 -0.02 -15.69 18.89
N LYS A 70 1.15 -16.21 18.50
CA LYS A 70 2.45 -15.77 19.03
C LYS A 70 2.75 -14.30 18.74
N GLN A 71 2.27 -13.76 17.63
CA GLN A 71 2.42 -12.34 17.31
C GLN A 71 1.41 -11.51 18.11
N MET A 72 0.13 -11.91 18.14
CA MET A 72 -0.90 -11.23 18.93
C MET A 72 -0.56 -11.16 20.42
N ALA A 73 0.00 -12.22 20.99
CA ALA A 73 0.42 -12.28 22.39
C ALA A 73 1.60 -11.32 22.71
N LYS A 74 2.40 -10.93 21.72
CA LYS A 74 3.44 -9.90 21.88
C LYS A 74 2.86 -8.47 21.90
N TYR A 75 1.57 -8.30 21.62
CA TYR A 75 0.93 -6.99 21.38
C TYR A 75 -0.18 -6.62 22.39
N ARG A 76 -0.17 -7.12 23.64
CA ARG A 76 -1.02 -6.63 24.76
C ARG A 76 -0.26 -6.65 26.10
N PRO A 77 -0.47 -5.73 27.07
CA PRO A 77 -1.50 -4.67 27.20
C PRO A 77 -0.97 -3.24 27.54
N ASP A 78 0.27 -2.87 27.16
CA ASP A 78 0.80 -1.50 27.39
C ASP A 78 0.87 -0.64 26.10
N ASP A 79 0.64 -1.23 24.92
CA ASP A 79 0.50 -0.49 23.66
C ASP A 79 -0.99 -0.17 23.46
N ASP A 80 -1.39 1.05 23.82
CA ASP A 80 -2.71 1.62 23.52
C ASP A 80 -3.03 1.39 22.03
N PRO A 81 -4.24 0.88 21.65
CA PRO A 81 -4.55 0.59 20.26
C PRO A 81 -4.44 1.87 19.45
N THR A 82 -3.32 1.97 18.74
CA THR A 82 -3.01 3.02 17.77
C THR A 82 -4.23 3.17 16.86
N PRO A 83 -4.83 4.37 16.75
CA PRO A 83 -6.02 4.54 15.94
C PRO A 83 -5.71 4.08 14.51
N PRO A 84 -6.61 3.30 13.90
CA PRO A 84 -6.37 2.67 12.62
C PRO A 84 -5.92 3.71 11.59
N MET A 85 -4.80 3.45 10.94
CA MET A 85 -4.29 4.28 9.86
C MET A 85 -5.40 4.45 8.81
N GLU A 86 -5.72 5.70 8.47
CA GLU A 86 -6.70 5.98 7.42
C GLU A 86 -6.19 5.38 6.10
N LEU A 87 -7.02 4.61 5.40
CA LEU A 87 -6.64 3.93 4.15
C LEU A 87 -7.10 4.73 2.92
N SER A 88 -7.24 6.04 3.07
CA SER A 88 -7.62 6.93 1.97
C SER A 88 -6.45 7.11 1.00
N LEU A 89 -6.74 7.08 -0.30
CA LEU A 89 -5.75 7.38 -1.34
C LEU A 89 -5.32 8.85 -1.33
N ASP A 90 -6.09 9.73 -0.69
CA ASP A 90 -5.82 11.17 -0.62
C ASP A 90 -4.77 11.54 0.46
N GLN A 91 -4.04 10.56 0.98
CA GLN A 91 -2.85 10.83 1.79
C GLN A 91 -1.69 11.37 0.93
N TYR A 92 -1.01 12.37 1.47
CA TYR A 92 0.05 13.13 0.80
C TYR A 92 1.45 12.92 1.40
N ASP A 93 1.63 11.94 2.29
CA ASP A 93 2.98 11.63 2.78
C ASP A 93 3.83 10.98 1.69
N THR A 94 5.13 11.29 1.69
CA THR A 94 6.05 10.82 0.64
C THR A 94 6.03 9.30 0.43
N PRO A 95 6.14 8.44 1.48
CA PRO A 95 6.10 7.00 1.28
C PRO A 95 4.79 6.50 0.66
N TRP A 96 3.65 7.11 1.00
CA TRP A 96 2.37 6.78 0.40
C TRP A 96 2.32 7.13 -1.08
N LEU A 97 2.73 8.35 -1.44
CA LEU A 97 2.77 8.80 -2.84
C LEU A 97 3.74 7.98 -3.70
N GLU A 98 4.90 7.62 -3.16
CA GLU A 98 5.85 6.70 -3.82
C GLU A 98 5.23 5.33 -4.11
N GLY A 99 4.43 4.80 -3.18
CA GLY A 99 3.73 3.53 -3.36
C GLY A 99 2.69 3.61 -4.48
N ARG A 100 1.92 4.71 -4.52
CA ARG A 100 0.95 4.97 -5.59
C ARG A 100 1.63 5.12 -6.96
N LEU A 101 2.78 5.79 -7.03
CA LEU A 101 3.56 5.90 -8.26
C LEU A 101 4.04 4.53 -8.75
N TRP A 102 4.56 3.71 -7.84
CA TRP A 102 5.02 2.36 -8.16
C TRP A 102 3.88 1.49 -8.70
N ALA A 103 2.71 1.53 -8.07
CA ALA A 103 1.54 0.79 -8.55
C ALA A 103 1.13 1.21 -9.97
N LEU A 104 1.11 2.52 -10.25
CA LEU A 104 0.82 3.01 -11.58
C LEU A 104 1.86 2.54 -12.61
N ALA A 105 3.14 2.58 -12.26
CA ALA A 105 4.21 2.12 -13.13
C ALA A 105 4.11 0.61 -13.44
N GLU A 106 3.71 -0.19 -12.46
CA GLU A 106 3.45 -1.62 -12.67
C GLU A 106 2.27 -1.87 -13.61
N GLU A 107 1.15 -1.18 -13.42
CA GLU A 107 -0.01 -1.33 -14.32
C GLU A 107 0.31 -0.90 -15.76
N ILE A 108 1.08 0.18 -15.93
CA ILE A 108 1.57 0.61 -17.25
C ILE A 108 2.49 -0.46 -17.86
N SER A 109 3.43 -0.98 -17.07
CA SER A 109 4.34 -2.04 -17.48
C SER A 109 3.60 -3.31 -17.91
N GLU A 110 2.55 -3.71 -17.19
CA GLU A 110 1.73 -4.86 -17.56
C GLU A 110 0.88 -4.59 -18.80
N THR A 111 0.24 -3.42 -18.88
CA THR A 111 -0.60 -3.03 -20.03
C THR A 111 0.19 -2.95 -21.33
N LEU A 112 1.41 -2.43 -21.26
CA LEU A 112 2.30 -2.26 -22.41
C LEU A 112 3.31 -3.41 -22.57
N SER A 113 3.28 -4.39 -21.65
CA SER A 113 4.26 -5.48 -21.59
C SER A 113 5.72 -4.95 -21.63
N ASP A 114 6.62 -5.62 -22.37
CA ASP A 114 8.04 -5.23 -22.46
C ASP A 114 8.31 -3.91 -23.23
N THR A 115 7.28 -3.23 -23.75
CA THR A 115 7.46 -1.98 -24.49
C THR A 115 7.49 -0.74 -23.59
N ALA A 116 7.02 -0.85 -22.35
CA ALA A 116 7.06 0.25 -21.39
C ALA A 116 8.50 0.52 -20.93
N ARG A 117 8.89 1.80 -20.92
CA ARG A 117 10.22 2.23 -20.46
C ARG A 117 10.38 2.02 -18.96
N CYS A 118 9.29 2.14 -18.20
CA CYS A 118 9.30 1.90 -16.76
C CYS A 118 9.50 0.42 -16.36
N THR A 119 9.28 -0.54 -17.27
CA THR A 119 9.30 -2.00 -16.98
C THR A 119 10.58 -2.46 -16.28
N ARG A 120 11.75 -2.02 -16.75
CA ARG A 120 13.04 -2.42 -16.12
C ARG A 120 13.19 -1.84 -14.71
N HIS A 121 12.74 -0.61 -14.51
CA HIS A 121 12.86 0.08 -13.23
C HIS A 121 11.96 -0.58 -12.18
N VAL A 122 10.70 -0.84 -12.53
CA VAL A 122 9.72 -1.56 -11.72
C VAL A 122 10.22 -2.95 -11.33
N ASN A 123 10.73 -3.72 -12.31
CA ASN A 123 11.30 -5.04 -12.04
C ASN A 123 12.50 -5.00 -11.08
N ALA A 124 13.30 -3.93 -11.12
CA ALA A 124 14.42 -3.77 -10.20
C ALA A 124 13.94 -3.44 -8.77
N VAL A 125 12.87 -2.64 -8.63
CA VAL A 125 12.24 -2.33 -7.34
C VAL A 125 11.59 -3.58 -6.74
N ALA A 126 10.79 -4.32 -7.51
CA ALA A 126 10.12 -5.55 -7.05
C ALA A 126 11.13 -6.63 -6.58
N ARG A 127 12.32 -6.70 -7.20
CA ARG A 127 13.40 -7.60 -6.81
C ARG A 127 14.28 -7.07 -5.67
N GLY A 128 13.95 -5.92 -5.10
CA GLY A 128 14.75 -5.26 -4.05
C GLY A 128 16.13 -4.76 -4.50
N LYS A 129 16.38 -4.68 -5.82
CA LYS A 129 17.64 -4.19 -6.40
C LYS A 129 17.70 -2.66 -6.42
N LYS A 130 16.55 -1.99 -6.48
CA LYS A 130 16.42 -0.54 -6.31
C LYS A 130 15.61 -0.24 -5.05
N ARG A 131 16.01 0.81 -4.33
CA ARG A 131 15.29 1.34 -3.17
C ARG A 131 14.62 2.67 -3.56
N PHE A 132 13.56 3.02 -2.85
CA PHE A 132 12.92 4.32 -2.99
C PHE A 132 13.79 5.42 -2.37
N THR A 133 14.70 5.97 -3.18
CA THR A 133 15.45 7.20 -2.92
C THR A 133 14.86 8.31 -3.80
N PRO A 134 15.03 9.60 -3.45
CA PRO A 134 14.51 10.70 -4.26
C PRO A 134 14.90 10.59 -5.73
N GLU A 135 16.16 10.21 -6.02
CA GLU A 135 16.67 10.07 -7.38
C GLU A 135 15.99 8.94 -8.15
N ASN A 136 15.78 7.79 -7.50
CA ASN A 136 15.08 6.66 -8.12
C ASN A 136 13.58 6.97 -8.33
N VAL A 137 12.97 7.72 -7.41
CA VAL A 137 11.58 8.17 -7.54
C VAL A 137 11.43 9.14 -8.70
N ASP A 138 12.33 10.12 -8.84
CA ASP A 138 12.32 11.07 -9.95
C ASP A 138 12.60 10.39 -11.31
N GLU A 139 13.51 9.41 -11.34
CA GLU A 139 13.73 8.58 -12.53
C GLU A 139 12.44 7.82 -12.91
N LEU A 140 11.76 7.22 -11.93
CA LEU A 140 10.50 6.51 -12.17
C LEU A 140 9.40 7.45 -12.67
N ARG A 141 9.28 8.66 -12.11
CA ARG A 141 8.32 9.70 -12.57
C ARG A 141 8.55 10.01 -14.05
N ARG A 142 9.80 10.28 -14.43
CA ARG A 142 10.17 10.58 -15.81
C ARG A 142 9.81 9.44 -16.77
N LEU A 143 10.09 8.20 -16.40
CA LEU A 143 9.79 7.03 -17.24
C LEU A 143 8.28 6.84 -17.41
N VAL A 144 7.51 6.96 -16.34
CA VAL A 144 6.04 6.87 -16.36
C VAL A 144 5.44 7.98 -17.22
N GLU A 145 5.92 9.22 -17.09
CA GLU A 145 5.46 10.33 -17.92
C GLU A 145 5.75 10.12 -19.40
N GLU A 146 6.93 9.60 -19.72
CA GLU A 146 7.30 9.27 -21.09
C GLU A 146 6.38 8.19 -21.68
N ASP A 147 6.11 7.13 -20.91
CA ASP A 147 5.20 6.05 -21.32
C ASP A 147 3.76 6.57 -21.50
N LEU A 148 3.26 7.41 -20.59
CA LEU A 148 1.94 8.06 -20.70
C LEU A 148 1.82 8.96 -21.93
N ARG A 149 2.91 9.65 -22.30
CA ARG A 149 2.95 10.51 -23.47
C ARG A 149 2.98 9.71 -24.77
N LEU A 150 3.84 8.68 -24.84
CA LEU A 150 4.05 7.87 -26.03
C LEU A 150 2.88 6.93 -26.31
N HIS A 151 2.25 6.37 -25.27
CA HIS A 151 1.25 5.32 -25.39
C HIS A 151 -0.17 5.81 -25.04
N ARG A 152 -0.46 7.10 -25.22
CA ARG A 152 -1.76 7.71 -24.89
C ARG A 152 -2.95 7.03 -25.57
N ALA A 153 -2.75 6.44 -26.75
CA ALA A 153 -3.81 5.73 -27.48
C ALA A 153 -4.11 4.33 -26.92
N THR A 154 -3.18 3.74 -26.17
CA THR A 154 -3.28 2.38 -25.62
C THR A 154 -3.63 2.41 -24.14
N LEU A 155 -3.12 3.40 -23.40
CA LEU A 155 -3.30 3.48 -21.95
C LEU A 155 -4.66 4.07 -21.57
N PRO A 156 -5.30 3.57 -20.49
CA PRO A 156 -6.51 4.18 -19.94
C PRO A 156 -6.30 5.65 -19.56
N VAL A 157 -7.29 6.49 -19.88
CA VAL A 157 -7.23 7.95 -19.60
C VAL A 157 -7.00 8.24 -18.12
N GLY A 158 -7.60 7.42 -17.23
CA GLY A 158 -7.46 7.58 -15.78
C GLY A 158 -6.03 7.43 -15.24
N TYR A 159 -5.12 6.80 -15.99
CA TYR A 159 -3.72 6.67 -15.56
C TYR A 159 -3.01 8.02 -15.53
N ARG A 160 -3.33 8.91 -16.47
CA ARG A 160 -2.79 10.28 -16.48
C ARG A 160 -3.28 11.07 -15.27
N ASP A 161 -4.57 10.96 -14.92
CA ASP A 161 -5.15 11.66 -13.77
C ASP A 161 -4.56 11.17 -12.43
N VAL A 162 -4.17 9.90 -12.36
CA VAL A 162 -3.46 9.34 -11.19
C VAL A 162 -2.04 9.88 -11.16
N TYR A 163 -1.31 9.84 -12.27
CA TYR A 163 0.05 10.38 -12.36
C TYR A 163 0.10 11.84 -11.94
N ASP A 164 -0.77 12.69 -12.51
CA ASP A 164 -0.78 14.12 -12.24
C ASP A 164 -1.06 14.41 -10.75
N ARG A 165 -1.95 13.64 -10.11
CA ARG A 165 -2.23 13.78 -8.67
C ARG A 165 -1.02 13.38 -7.81
N VAL A 166 -0.37 12.26 -8.14
CA VAL A 166 0.80 11.77 -7.40
C VAL A 166 1.99 12.71 -7.60
N SER A 167 2.26 13.12 -8.84
CA SER A 167 3.32 14.06 -9.19
C SER A 167 3.19 15.36 -8.42
N ARG A 168 2.00 15.99 -8.45
CA ARG A 168 1.75 17.22 -7.68
C ARG A 168 1.97 17.02 -6.18
N GLY A 169 1.57 15.87 -5.63
CA GLY A 169 1.80 15.56 -4.23
C GLY A 169 3.28 15.44 -3.88
N LEU A 170 4.10 14.86 -4.77
CA LEU A 170 5.54 14.71 -4.58
C LEU A 170 6.30 16.03 -4.73
N ASP A 171 5.78 16.97 -5.54
CA ASP A 171 6.36 18.29 -5.74
C ASP A 171 6.10 19.25 -4.57
N ILE A 172 5.08 18.97 -3.75
CA ILE A 172 4.80 19.75 -2.54
C ILE A 172 5.73 19.22 -1.44
N PRO A 173 6.65 20.03 -0.89
CA PRO A 173 7.45 19.59 0.24
C PRO A 173 6.51 19.20 1.37
N SER A 174 6.60 17.95 1.81
CA SER A 174 5.78 17.43 2.91
C SER A 174 5.94 18.36 4.10
N LYS A 175 4.89 19.14 4.39
CA LYS A 175 4.88 19.97 5.59
C LYS A 175 5.02 19.00 6.77
N PRO A 176 6.05 19.12 7.62
CA PRO A 176 6.08 18.34 8.84
C PRO A 176 4.78 18.66 9.57
N THR A 177 4.01 17.62 9.92
CA THR A 177 2.73 17.73 10.62
C THR A 177 2.95 18.35 12.01
N ALA A 178 3.14 19.66 12.02
CA ALA A 178 2.99 20.53 13.17
C ALA A 178 1.55 21.06 13.12
N THR A 179 0.79 20.75 14.17
CA THR A 179 -0.55 21.27 14.48
C THR A 179 -1.72 20.59 13.78
N THR A 180 -2.09 19.43 14.30
CA THR A 180 -3.48 19.24 14.75
C THR A 180 -3.39 18.92 16.24
N SER A 181 -4.15 19.65 17.04
CA SER A 181 -4.17 19.61 18.49
C SER A 181 -4.10 18.19 19.07
N ALA A 182 -3.49 18.10 20.25
CA ALA A 182 -3.06 16.94 21.02
C ALA A 182 -4.14 15.86 21.35
N THR A 183 -4.93 15.38 20.39
CA THR A 183 -5.91 14.31 20.62
C THR A 183 -6.17 13.35 19.45
N THR A 184 -5.69 13.55 18.21
CA THR A 184 -6.15 12.66 17.12
C THR A 184 -5.14 12.13 16.08
N ILE A 185 -3.82 12.32 16.19
CA ILE A 185 -2.91 11.70 15.21
C ILE A 185 -1.63 11.16 15.85
N ALA A 186 -1.77 10.34 16.91
CA ALA A 186 -0.70 9.43 17.34
C ALA A 186 -0.67 8.14 16.48
N GLY A 187 -1.64 7.97 15.56
CA GLY A 187 -1.84 6.74 14.79
C GLY A 187 -0.91 6.53 13.60
N ALA A 188 -0.59 7.61 12.89
CA ALA A 188 0.20 7.54 11.64
C ALA A 188 1.72 7.47 11.86
N ALA A 189 2.19 7.75 13.08
CA ALA A 189 3.61 7.83 13.42
C ALA A 189 4.25 6.46 13.77
N THR A 190 3.47 5.40 13.92
CA THR A 190 3.93 4.05 14.35
C THR A 190 4.14 3.05 13.21
N VAL A 191 3.79 3.41 11.97
CA VAL A 191 3.86 2.52 10.81
C VAL A 191 5.07 2.89 9.92
N SER A 192 5.96 1.92 9.65
CA SER A 192 7.18 2.21 8.88
C SER A 192 6.88 2.71 7.47
N ALA A 193 7.79 3.52 6.91
CA ALA A 193 7.67 4.02 5.53
C ALA A 193 7.52 2.87 4.51
N SER A 194 8.12 1.70 4.77
CA SER A 194 7.99 0.52 3.92
C SER A 194 6.56 -0.03 3.91
N VAL A 195 5.91 -0.11 5.08
CA VAL A 195 4.50 -0.52 5.19
C VAL A 195 3.60 0.47 4.47
N ARG A 196 3.73 1.77 4.75
CA ARG A 196 2.88 2.79 4.12
C ARG A 196 2.97 2.75 2.60
N ARG A 197 4.18 2.60 2.06
CA ARG A 197 4.41 2.46 0.62
C ARG A 197 3.75 1.21 0.03
N THR A 198 3.90 0.09 0.71
CA THR A 198 3.31 -1.19 0.27
C THR A 198 1.78 -1.14 0.29
N LEU A 199 1.19 -0.55 1.33
CA LEU A 199 -0.26 -0.33 1.42
C LEU A 199 -0.77 0.56 0.30
N ALA A 200 -0.13 1.71 0.09
CA ALA A 200 -0.51 2.67 -0.93
C ALA A 200 -0.41 2.07 -2.34
N HIS A 201 0.66 1.30 -2.58
CA HIS A 201 0.85 0.53 -3.81
C HIS A 201 -0.33 -0.41 -4.03
N ARG A 202 -0.66 -1.25 -3.05
CA ARG A 202 -1.74 -2.23 -3.22
C ARG A 202 -3.09 -1.60 -3.46
N ILE A 203 -3.47 -0.63 -2.63
CA ILE A 203 -4.77 0.07 -2.76
C ILE A 203 -4.86 0.75 -4.14
N GLN A 204 -3.77 1.34 -4.61
CA GLN A 204 -3.72 1.96 -5.93
C GLN A 204 -3.84 0.91 -7.04
N ARG A 205 -3.15 -0.24 -6.96
CA ARG A 205 -3.28 -1.34 -7.93
C ARG A 205 -4.71 -1.88 -8.00
N ASP A 206 -5.31 -2.16 -6.85
CA ASP A 206 -6.69 -2.66 -6.78
C ASP A 206 -7.67 -1.64 -7.37
N ARG A 207 -7.45 -0.32 -7.14
CA ARG A 207 -8.27 0.72 -7.77
C ARG A 207 -8.06 0.83 -9.29
N LEU A 208 -6.83 0.68 -9.77
CA LEU A 208 -6.53 0.74 -11.20
C LEU A 208 -7.09 -0.47 -11.96
N ARG A 209 -7.20 -1.62 -11.28
CA ARG A 209 -7.79 -2.85 -11.79
C ARG A 209 -9.32 -2.94 -11.58
N GLY A 210 -9.88 -2.18 -10.64
CA GLY A 210 -11.30 -2.23 -10.23
C GLY A 210 -11.58 -3.37 -9.23
N ASP A 211 -12.43 -3.24 -8.21
CA ASP A 211 -13.90 -3.28 -8.37
C ASP A 211 -14.31 -3.82 -9.77
N ALA A 212 -14.03 -5.11 -9.97
CA ALA A 212 -14.73 -5.99 -10.89
C ALA A 212 -16.03 -6.49 -10.22
#